data_AF-A0A0F4R0V2-F1
#
_entry.id   AF-A0A0F4R0V2-F1
#
_cell.length_a   1.000
_cell.length_b   1.000
_cell.length_c   1.000
_cell.angle_alpha   90.00
_cell.angle_beta   90.00
_cell.angle_gamma   90.00
#
_symmetry.space_group_name_H-M   'P 1'
#
loop_
_entity.id
_entity.type
_entity.pdbx_description
1 polymer ?
#
loop_
_entity_poly.entity_id
_entity_poly.type
_entity_poly.pdbx_seq_one_letter_code
_entity_poly.pdbx_strand_id
1 'polypeptide(L)'
;MNESYLEIVELENGEIVLRPASDEGVESEPLAVLKISDTTKAYLQDRYFELAKRMFHAGIDFVYSEDFPESEVHESHDEDAASQAKVIH
;
A
#
# COMPACT_ATOMS: atom_id res chain seq x y z
N MET A 1 7.90 -1.09 -19.56
CA MET A 1 8.28 -1.20 -18.14
C MET A 1 8.77 -2.62 -17.95
N ASN A 2 9.94 -2.86 -17.35
CA ASN A 2 10.21 -4.20 -16.85
C ASN A 2 9.04 -4.53 -15.92
N GLU A 3 8.32 -5.61 -16.18
CA GLU A 3 7.24 -6.09 -15.31
C GLU A 3 7.88 -6.59 -14.02
N SER A 4 8.25 -5.65 -13.15
CA SER A 4 8.58 -5.96 -11.78
C SER A 4 7.28 -6.43 -11.13
N TYR A 5 7.16 -7.75 -10.94
CA TYR A 5 6.08 -8.32 -10.15
C TYR A 5 6.09 -7.66 -8.78
N LEU A 6 4.92 -7.30 -8.25
CA LEU A 6 4.81 -6.78 -6.89
C LEU A 6 4.51 -7.93 -5.93
N GLU A 7 5.14 -7.91 -4.77
CA GLU A 7 4.84 -8.85 -3.69
C GLU A 7 4.33 -8.13 -2.44
N ILE A 8 3.48 -8.83 -1.71
CA ILE A 8 2.91 -8.39 -0.43
C ILE A 8 3.52 -9.27 0.66
N VAL A 9 4.28 -8.67 1.57
CA VAL A 9 5.06 -9.38 2.58
C VAL A 9 4.70 -8.87 3.96
N GLU A 10 4.51 -9.78 4.91
CA GLU A 10 4.46 -9.45 6.33
C GLU A 10 5.89 -9.52 6.90
N LEU A 11 6.36 -8.40 7.44
CA LEU A 11 7.66 -8.30 8.09
C LEU A 11 7.60 -8.88 9.51
N GLU A 12 8.76 -9.17 10.10
CA GLU A 12 8.84 -9.70 11.48
C GLU A 12 8.26 -8.75 12.53
N ASN A 13 8.23 -7.44 12.26
CA ASN A 13 7.59 -6.44 13.11
C ASN A 13 6.06 -6.38 12.95
N GLY A 14 5.48 -7.22 12.08
CA GLY A 14 4.05 -7.31 11.79
C GLY A 14 3.53 -6.21 10.86
N GLU A 15 4.39 -5.39 10.26
CA GLU A 15 4.01 -4.47 9.19
C GLU A 15 3.83 -5.25 7.89
N ILE A 16 2.87 -4.82 7.07
CA ILE A 16 2.61 -5.45 5.78
C ILE A 16 3.05 -4.48 4.69
N VAL A 17 3.96 -4.92 3.84
CA VAL A 17 4.58 -4.06 2.82
C VAL A 17 4.24 -4.53 1.41
N LEU A 18 4.09 -3.57 0.51
CA LEU A 18 4.07 -3.79 -0.94
C LEU A 18 5.45 -3.41 -1.47
N ARG A 19 6.12 -4.32 -2.19
CA ARG A 19 7.47 -4.05 -2.73
C ARG A 19 7.69 -4.78 -4.06
N PRO A 20 8.67 -4.35 -4.89
CA PRO A 20 9.06 -5.12 -6.06
C PRO A 20 9.56 -6.50 -5.66
N ALA A 21 9.12 -7.55 -6.35
CA ALA A 21 9.73 -8.85 -6.26
C ALA A 21 11.20 -8.74 -6.68
N SER A 22 12.06 -9.38 -5.91
CA SER A 22 13.49 -9.38 -6.12
C SER A 22 14.00 -10.81 -6.04
N ASP A 23 15.14 -11.09 -6.66
CA ASP A 23 15.75 -12.41 -6.64
C ASP A 23 16.03 -12.87 -5.20
N GLU A 24 15.98 -14.19 -4.99
CA GLU A 24 15.96 -14.84 -3.67
C GLU A 24 16.97 -14.23 -2.68
N GLY A 25 16.46 -13.59 -1.63
CA GLY A 25 17.23 -13.09 -0.50
C GLY A 25 17.62 -11.61 -0.55
N VAL A 26 17.30 -10.87 -1.62
CA VAL A 26 17.51 -9.42 -1.67
C VAL A 26 16.21 -8.71 -1.33
N GLU A 27 16.14 -8.10 -0.14
CA GLU A 27 15.02 -7.23 0.22
C GLU A 27 15.05 -5.96 -0.62
N SER A 28 13.94 -5.65 -1.30
CA SER A 28 13.75 -4.38 -1.98
C SER A 28 13.10 -3.35 -1.05
N GLU A 29 13.34 -2.08 -1.34
CA GLU A 29 12.67 -0.98 -0.65
C GLU A 29 11.14 -1.09 -0.77
N PRO A 30 10.39 -0.99 0.35
CA PRO A 30 8.93 -0.93 0.33
C PRO A 30 8.41 0.27 -0.45
N LEU A 31 7.44 0.04 -1.34
CA LEU A 31 6.68 1.08 -2.03
C LEU A 31 5.56 1.63 -1.14
N ALA A 32 5.02 0.78 -0.26
CA ALA A 32 3.99 1.15 0.70
C ALA A 32 4.09 0.28 1.96
N VAL A 33 3.71 0.86 3.10
CA VAL A 33 3.67 0.19 4.41
C VAL A 33 2.26 0.33 4.97
N LEU A 34 1.60 -0.80 5.25
CA LEU A 34 0.33 -0.88 5.93
C LEU A 34 0.55 -1.33 7.38
N LYS A 35 0.14 -0.47 8.32
CA LYS A 35 0.11 -0.80 9.75
C LYS A 35 -1.32 -1.06 10.18
N ILE A 36 -1.57 -2.28 10.66
CA ILE A 36 -2.85 -2.66 11.26
C ILE A 36 -2.65 -2.69 12.77
N SER A 37 -3.51 -1.99 13.51
CA SER A 37 -3.43 -1.96 14.98
C SER A 37 -3.60 -3.35 15.59
N ASP A 38 -2.97 -3.59 16.73
CA ASP A 38 -3.09 -4.86 17.45
C ASP A 38 -4.54 -5.20 17.79
N THR A 39 -5.36 -4.18 18.11
CA THR A 39 -6.80 -4.34 18.34
C THR A 39 -7.50 -4.92 17.12
N THR A 40 -7.22 -4.38 15.92
CA THR A 40 -7.81 -4.86 14.66
C THR A 40 -7.26 -6.24 14.28
N LYS A 41 -5.96 -6.50 14.48
CA LYS A 41 -5.38 -7.82 14.28
C LYS A 41 -6.02 -8.88 15.19
N ALA A 42 -6.23 -8.57 16.47
CA ALA A 42 -6.90 -9.47 17.40
C ALA A 42 -8.35 -9.75 17.00
N TYR A 43 -9.06 -8.72 16.52
CA TYR A 43 -10.44 -8.86 16.04
C TYR A 43 -10.54 -9.70 14.75
N LEU A 44 -9.62 -9.49 13.81
CA LEU A 44 -9.62 -10.18 12.52
C LEU A 44 -8.94 -11.56 12.57
N GLN A 45 -8.08 -11.81 13.57
CA GLN A 45 -7.20 -12.98 13.65
C GLN A 45 -6.42 -13.12 12.34
N ASP A 46 -6.16 -14.33 11.85
CA ASP A 46 -5.40 -14.58 10.61
C ASP A 46 -5.99 -13.90 9.34
N ARG A 47 -7.19 -13.31 9.43
CA ARG A 47 -7.82 -12.56 8.32
C ARG A 47 -7.24 -11.15 8.13
N TYR A 48 -6.42 -10.61 9.03
CA TYR A 48 -5.84 -9.27 8.83
C TYR A 48 -4.91 -9.23 7.61
N PHE A 49 -4.21 -10.34 7.32
CA PHE A 49 -3.33 -10.42 6.16
C PHE A 49 -4.14 -10.50 4.86
N GLU A 50 -5.26 -11.22 4.85
CA GLU A 50 -6.20 -11.22 3.71
C GLU A 50 -6.84 -9.85 3.47
N LEU A 51 -7.17 -9.12 4.54
CA LEU A 51 -7.62 -7.73 4.44
C LEU A 51 -6.57 -6.87 3.74
N ALA A 52 -5.30 -6.96 4.16
CA ALA A 52 -4.21 -6.19 3.57
C ALA A 52 -4.02 -6.51 2.08
N LYS A 53 -4.04 -7.80 1.70
CA LYS A 53 -3.99 -8.21 0.29
C LYS A 53 -5.11 -7.54 -0.51
N ARG A 54 -6.34 -7.60 0.02
CA ARG A 54 -7.50 -7.03 -0.67
C ARG A 54 -7.40 -5.51 -0.79
N MET A 55 -6.87 -4.82 0.21
CA MET A 55 -6.65 -3.36 0.17
C MET A 55 -5.65 -2.98 -0.92
N PHE A 56 -4.50 -3.65 -1.01
CA PHE A 56 -3.51 -3.37 -2.05
C PHE A 56 -4.06 -3.70 -3.45
N HIS A 57 -4.66 -4.87 -3.64
CA HIS A 57 -5.26 -5.23 -4.93
C HIS A 57 -6.36 -4.25 -5.35
N ALA A 58 -7.32 -3.96 -4.47
CA ALA A 58 -8.40 -3.04 -4.79
C ALA A 58 -7.89 -1.63 -5.09
N GLY A 59 -6.88 -1.14 -4.36
CA GLY A 59 -6.27 0.17 -4.61
C GLY A 59 -5.56 0.23 -5.95
N ILE A 60 -4.76 -0.80 -6.27
CA ILE A 60 -4.07 -0.90 -7.57
C ILE A 60 -5.10 -0.98 -8.70
N ASP A 61 -6.08 -1.90 -8.60
CA ASP A 61 -7.13 -2.07 -9.60
C ASP A 61 -7.89 -0.77 -9.83
N PHE A 62 -8.20 -0.02 -8.76
CA PHE A 62 -8.89 1.26 -8.84
C PHE A 62 -8.07 2.33 -9.57
N VAL A 63 -6.78 2.50 -9.24
CA VAL A 63 -5.91 3.51 -9.87
C VAL A 63 -5.69 3.25 -11.36
N TYR A 64 -5.77 1.99 -11.80
CA TYR A 64 -5.69 1.61 -13.22
C TYR A 64 -7.06 1.51 -13.92
N SER A 65 -8.18 1.73 -13.21
CA SER A 65 -9.53 1.65 -13.77
C SER A 65 -9.92 2.94 -14.51
N GLU A 66 -10.88 2.84 -15.43
CA GLU A 66 -11.45 4.00 -16.13
C GLU A 66 -12.21 4.96 -15.20
N ASP A 67 -12.59 4.49 -14.01
CA ASP A 67 -13.28 5.27 -12.98
C ASP A 67 -12.32 6.17 -12.17
N PHE A 68 -11.00 6.04 -12.36
CA PHE A 68 -10.02 6.87 -11.67
C PHE A 68 -10.04 8.31 -12.22
N PRO A 69 -10.40 9.33 -11.41
CA PRO A 69 -10.50 10.70 -11.90
C PRO A 69 -9.10 11.27 -12.24
N GLU A 70 -8.82 11.48 -13.53
CA GLU A 70 -7.58 12.12 -14.01
C GLU A 70 -7.33 13.51 -13.37
N SER A 71 -8.37 14.17 -12.86
CA SER A 71 -8.26 15.45 -12.15
C SER A 71 -7.59 15.38 -10.77
N GLU A 72 -7.47 14.20 -10.14
CA GLU A 72 -6.81 14.05 -8.83
C GLU A 72 -5.28 13.94 -8.93
N VAL A 73 -4.72 13.85 -10.14
CA VAL A 73 -3.27 13.75 -10.37
C VAL A 73 -2.59 15.13 -10.31
N HIS A 74 -3.34 16.22 -10.10
CA HIS A 74 -2.89 17.61 -10.22
C HIS A 74 -2.84 18.42 -8.92
N GLU A 75 -2.60 17.78 -7.77
CA GLU A 75 -2.34 18.49 -6.51
C GLU A 75 -1.10 17.97 -5.78
N SER A 76 0.08 18.50 -6.14
CA SER A 76 1.11 18.94 -5.20
C SER A 76 2.39 19.40 -5.93
N HIS A 77 2.42 20.65 -6.35
CA HIS A 77 3.68 21.39 -6.62
C HIS A 77 3.73 22.64 -5.71
N ASP A 78 3.35 22.48 -4.45
CA ASP A 78 3.67 23.46 -3.40
C ASP A 78 4.61 22.78 -2.42
N GLU A 79 5.91 23.07 -2.55
CA GLU A 79 7.00 22.57 -1.70
C GLU A 79 6.96 23.12 -0.25
N ASP A 80 5.89 23.83 0.15
CA ASP A 80 5.74 24.46 1.46
C ASP A 80 4.53 23.95 2.28
N ALA A 81 3.89 22.84 1.89
CA ALA A 81 2.86 22.21 2.71
C ALA A 81 3.49 21.14 3.62
N ALA A 82 3.93 21.54 4.80
CA ALA A 82 4.28 20.61 5.88
C ALA A 82 3.10 19.67 6.18
N SER A 83 3.13 18.47 5.60
CA SER A 83 2.47 17.23 6.04
C SER A 83 1.02 17.41 6.56
N GLN A 84 0.15 18.12 5.84
CA GLN A 84 -1.28 18.05 6.14
C GLN A 84 -1.80 16.69 5.68
N ALA A 85 -2.26 15.88 6.64
CA ALA A 85 -2.91 14.62 6.35
C ALA A 85 -4.15 14.88 5.47
N LYS A 86 -4.20 14.24 4.30
CA LYS A 86 -5.41 14.24 3.45
C LYS A 86 -6.48 13.42 4.18
N VAL A 87 -7.56 14.07 4.62
CA VAL A 87 -8.71 13.41 5.26
C VAL A 87 -9.85 13.32 4.24
N ILE A 88 -10.33 12.10 3.98
CA ILE A 88 -11.48 11.84 3.11
C ILE A 88 -12.66 11.44 4.02
N HIS A 89 -13.86 11.96 3.76
CA HIS A 89 -15.09 11.69 4.51
C HIS A 89 -16.07 10.82 3.73
#